data_AF-A0A965JVM8-F1
#
_entry.id   AF-A0A965JVM8-F1
#
_cell.length_a   1.000
_cell.length_b   1.000
_cell.length_c   1.000
_cell.angle_alpha   90.00
_cell.angle_beta   90.00
_cell.angle_gamma   90.00
#
_symmetry.space_group_name_H-M   'P 1'
#
loop_
_entity.id
_entity.type
_entity.pdbx_description
1 polymer ?
#
loop_
_entity_poly.entity_id
_entity_poly.type
_entity_poly.pdbx_seq_one_letter_code
_entity_poly.pdbx_strand_id
1 'polypeptide(L)' 'LGDSPQSINEDPYGSGWICEIELDDANGASGLLDADGYRAITDH' A
#
# COMPACT_ATOMS: atom_id res chain seq x y z
N LEU A 1 10.26 -9.04 5.66
CA LEU A 1 10.28 -8.21 6.90
C LEU A 1 11.04 -8.84 8.09
N GLY A 2 11.70 -10.00 7.94
CA GLY A 2 12.26 -10.75 9.09
C GLY A 2 13.43 -10.10 9.83
N ASP A 3 14.35 -9.42 9.13
CA ASP A 3 15.59 -8.88 9.73
C ASP A 3 15.74 -7.35 9.68
N SER A 4 14.92 -6.66 8.88
CA SER A 4 15.01 -5.20 8.66
C SER A 4 13.62 -4.54 8.60
N PRO A 5 12.88 -4.45 9.73
CA PRO A 5 11.58 -3.78 9.76
C PRO A 5 11.63 -2.27 9.40
N GLN A 6 12.80 -1.64 9.52
CA GLN A 6 13.04 -0.22 9.25
C GLN A 6 12.83 0.14 7.77
N SER A 7 12.99 -0.82 6.86
CA SER A 7 12.79 -0.60 5.42
C SER A 7 11.37 -0.13 5.10
N ILE A 8 10.37 -0.47 5.92
CA ILE A 8 8.99 0.06 5.80
C ILE A 8 8.98 1.60 5.93
N ASN A 9 9.82 2.15 6.80
CA ASN A 9 9.86 3.60 7.03
C ASN A 9 10.76 4.32 6.01
N GLU A 10 11.87 3.69 5.62
CA GLU A 10 12.88 4.30 4.72
C GLU A 10 12.42 4.32 3.26
N ASP A 11 11.75 3.26 2.81
CA ASP A 11 11.32 3.10 1.42
C ASP A 11 9.97 2.36 1.35
N PRO A 12 8.87 2.99 1.83
CA PRO A 12 7.57 2.36 2.01
C PRO A 12 6.95 1.79 0.72
N TYR A 13 7.27 2.39 -0.42
CA TYR A 13 6.72 2.02 -1.72
C TYR A 13 7.70 1.24 -2.61
N GLY A 14 8.95 1.05 -2.19
CA GLY A 14 9.95 0.23 -2.87
C GLY A 14 10.25 -1.05 -2.09
N SER A 15 11.41 -1.11 -1.45
CA SER A 15 11.87 -2.28 -0.69
C SER A 15 11.04 -2.61 0.56
N GLY A 16 10.19 -1.68 1.03
CA GLY A 16 9.32 -1.85 2.19
C GLY A 16 8.02 -2.63 1.97
N TRP A 17 7.82 -3.28 0.81
CA TRP A 17 6.60 -4.06 0.54
C TRP A 17 6.38 -5.19 1.57
N ILE A 18 5.11 -5.45 1.91
CA ILE A 18 4.73 -6.39 2.97
C ILE A 18 4.47 -7.79 2.41
N CYS A 19 3.65 -7.88 1.37
CA CYS A 19 3.27 -9.12 0.72
C CYS A 19 2.84 -8.87 -0.74
N GLU A 20 2.83 -9.94 -1.53
CA GLU A 20 2.23 -9.99 -2.86
C GLU A 20 1.03 -10.95 -2.79
N ILE A 21 -0.11 -10.54 -3.35
CA ILE A 21 -1.37 -11.28 -3.27
C ILE A 21 -1.97 -11.35 -4.68
N GLU A 22 -2.53 -12.50 -5.03
CA GLU A 22 -3.30 -12.69 -6.27
C GLU A 22 -4.75 -12.23 -6.08
N LEU A 23 -5.29 -11.47 -7.03
CA LEU A 23 -6.68 -11.05 -7.00
C LEU A 23 -7.56 -12.12 -7.65
N ASP A 24 -8.59 -12.56 -6.95
CA ASP A 24 -9.53 -13.55 -7.44
C ASP A 24 -10.38 -13.04 -8.63
N ASP A 25 -10.53 -11.71 -8.78
CA ASP A 25 -11.21 -11.09 -9.90
C ASP A 25 -10.63 -9.69 -10.27
N ALA A 26 -10.99 -9.20 -11.47
CA ALA A 26 -10.49 -7.93 -12.00
C ALA A 26 -11.03 -6.68 -11.28
N ASN A 27 -12.04 -6.83 -10.42
CA ASN A 27 -12.68 -5.74 -9.68
C ASN A 27 -12.22 -5.68 -8.21
N GLY A 28 -11.25 -6.51 -7.79
CA GLY A 28 -10.78 -6.59 -6.41
C GLY A 28 -10.28 -5.25 -5.81
N ALA A 29 -9.96 -4.26 -6.65
CA ALA A 29 -9.54 -2.93 -6.24
C ALA A 29 -10.61 -1.83 -6.41
N SER A 30 -11.78 -2.10 -7.00
CA SER A 30 -12.76 -1.06 -7.38
C SER A 30 -13.37 -0.29 -6.21
N GLY A 31 -13.33 -0.84 -5.00
CA GLY A 31 -13.81 -0.16 -3.78
C GLY A 31 -12.74 0.63 -3.03
N LEU A 32 -11.50 0.64 -3.51
CA LEU A 32 -10.40 1.35 -2.87
C LEU A 32 -10.36 2.81 -3.32
N LEU A 33 -9.80 3.67 -2.47
CA LEU A 33 -9.57 5.07 -2.81
C LEU A 33 -8.42 5.19 -3.82
N ASP A 34 -8.55 6.14 -4.74
CA ASP A 34 -7.41 6.62 -5.51
C ASP A 34 -6.52 7.55 -4.66
N ALA A 35 -5.41 8.03 -5.25
CA ALA A 35 -4.45 8.86 -4.55
C ALA A 35 -5.05 10.18 -4.02
N ASP A 36 -5.98 10.78 -4.77
CA ASP A 36 -6.60 12.05 -4.40
C ASP A 36 -7.68 11.84 -3.32
N GLY A 37 -8.47 10.78 -3.44
CA GLY A 37 -9.46 10.36 -2.45
C GLY A 37 -8.83 10.01 -1.10
N TYR A 38 -7.65 9.37 -1.10
CA TYR A 38 -6.91 9.12 0.13
C TYR A 38 -6.35 10.41 0.73
N ARG A 39 -5.78 11.30 -0.08
CA ARG A 39 -5.25 12.59 0.40
C ARG A 39 -6.34 13.43 1.06
N ALA A 40 -7.55 13.45 0.51
CA ALA A 40 -8.67 14.23 1.02
C ALA A 40 -9.10 13.87 2.46
N ILE A 41 -8.77 12.66 2.95
CA ILE A 41 -9.09 12.23 4.31
C ILE A 41 -7.91 12.30 5.28
N THR A 42 -6.69 12.53 4.78
CA THR A 42 -5.46 12.59 5.60
C THR A 42 -4.86 13.98 5.72
N ASP A 43 -5.05 14.84 4.70
CA ASP A 43 -4.60 16.23 4.78
C ASP A 43 -5.60 17.05 5.58
N HIS A 44 -5.20 17.41 6.81
CA HIS A 44 -5.84 18.41 7.66
C HIS A 44 -5.05 19.72 7.65
#